data_AF-A0A4Q3GCM4-F1
#
_entry.id   AF-A0A4Q3GCM4-F1
#
_cell.length_a   1.000
_cell.length_b   1.000
_cell.length_c   1.000
_cell.angle_alpha   90.00
_cell.angle_beta   90.00
_cell.angle_gamma   90.00
#
_symmetry.space_group_name_H-M   'P 1'
#
loop_
_entity.id
_entity.type
_entity.pdbx_description
1 polymer ?
#
loop_
_entity_poly.entity_id
_entity_poly.type
_entity_poly.pdbx_seq_one_letter_code
_entity_poly.pdbx_strand_id
1 'polypeptide(L)'
;MKQFKKEDVELALMPKGTMNFADIVARLRRDKNLGETRKRDLISGINRASIALHRQPEAVPCDPPWLQDRLAKISPASLGLTPKTWQNHVSNARAALAYVGIVEPRLRTASDLTPEWQALWQTVKEAGDTGATGGLRRFIHFLNNLDIMPKDVTTEIAEMYRAALIANEIVKDPEVSYRATVSTWNLTVKRYSDWPQATIERPSRKFKIARPLVDY
;
A
#
# COMPACT_ATOMS: atom_id res chain seq x y z
N MET A 1 34.43 15.49 19.46
CA MET A 1 33.80 14.91 18.25
C MET A 1 32.34 14.61 18.59
N LYS A 2 31.35 15.11 17.81
CA LYS A 2 29.93 14.80 18.11
C LYS A 2 29.68 13.31 17.82
N GLN A 3 29.20 12.56 18.80
CA GLN A 3 28.73 11.20 18.59
C GLN A 3 27.27 11.26 18.11
N PHE A 4 26.99 10.58 16.99
CA PHE A 4 25.65 10.45 16.44
C PHE A 4 25.25 8.98 16.49
N LYS A 5 24.04 8.67 16.96
CA LYS A 5 23.51 7.32 16.88
C LYS A 5 23.20 7.00 15.42
N LYS A 6 23.23 5.72 15.04
CA LYS A 6 22.86 5.26 13.68
C LYS A 6 21.50 5.81 13.23
N GLU A 7 20.57 5.93 14.18
CA GLU A 7 19.22 6.46 14.00
C GLU A 7 19.21 7.95 13.65
N ASP A 8 20.12 8.73 14.25
CA ASP A 8 20.23 10.18 14.01
C ASP A 8 20.76 10.44 12.59
N VAL A 9 21.68 9.60 12.12
CA VAL A 9 22.25 9.68 10.77
C VAL A 9 21.21 9.30 9.71
N GLU A 10 20.35 8.32 10.00
CA GLU A 10 19.28 7.90 9.09
C GLU A 10 18.18 8.97 8.97
N LEU A 11 17.78 9.57 10.09
CA LEU A 11 16.79 10.65 10.09
C LEU A 11 17.32 11.92 9.40
N ALA A 12 18.63 12.11 9.34
CA ALA A 12 19.25 13.24 8.63
C ALA A 12 19.01 13.24 7.11
N LEU A 13 18.61 12.10 6.53
CA LEU A 13 18.25 11.99 5.11
C LEU A 13 16.80 12.45 4.83
N MET A 14 16.00 12.69 5.87
CA MET A 14 14.61 13.12 5.70
C MET A 14 14.54 14.61 5.33
N PRO A 15 13.59 15.02 4.46
CA PRO A 15 13.34 16.43 4.21
C PRO A 15 13.13 17.20 5.51
N LYS A 16 13.68 18.42 5.60
CA LYS A 16 13.44 19.28 6.76
C LYS A 16 11.95 19.62 6.83
N GLY A 17 11.34 19.44 8.01
CA GLY A 17 9.92 19.69 8.23
C GLY A 17 9.01 18.47 8.04
N THR A 18 9.56 17.28 7.82
CA THR A 18 8.78 16.04 7.85
C THR A 18 8.05 15.89 9.20
N MET A 19 6.72 15.80 9.16
CA MET A 19 5.89 15.55 10.35
C MET A 19 6.28 14.22 10.99
N ASN A 20 6.13 14.12 12.30
CA ASN A 20 6.25 12.87 13.04
C ASN A 20 4.87 12.39 13.54
N PHE A 21 4.82 11.19 14.13
CA PHE A 21 3.57 10.64 14.65
C PHE A 21 2.93 11.49 15.74
N ALA A 22 3.71 12.20 16.57
CA ALA A 22 3.16 13.11 17.57
C ALA A 22 2.41 14.29 16.93
N ASP A 23 2.93 14.83 15.82
CA ASP A 23 2.25 15.90 15.05
C ASP A 23 0.89 15.41 14.53
N ILE A 24 0.82 14.17 14.04
CA ILE A 24 -0.43 13.55 13.56
C ILE A 24 -1.42 13.39 14.70
N VAL A 25 -0.98 12.87 15.85
CA VAL A 25 -1.84 12.72 17.03
C VAL A 25 -2.36 14.08 17.50
N ALA A 26 -1.53 15.11 17.53
CA ALA A 26 -1.93 16.46 17.90
C ALA A 26 -2.98 17.03 16.94
N ARG A 27 -2.79 16.84 15.63
CA ARG A 27 -3.74 17.28 14.59
C ARG A 27 -5.09 16.57 14.72
N LEU A 28 -5.09 15.24 14.88
CA LEU A 28 -6.32 14.44 15.05
C LEU A 28 -7.09 14.81 16.32
N ARG A 29 -6.38 15.09 17.43
CA ARG A 29 -7.04 15.50 18.69
C ARG A 29 -7.79 16.83 18.56
N ARG A 30 -7.23 17.78 17.80
CA ARG A 30 -7.81 19.11 17.58
C ARG A 30 -8.94 19.11 16.54
N ASP A 31 -9.07 18.03 15.77
CA ASP A 31 -10.05 17.93 14.70
C ASP A 31 -11.48 17.79 15.26
N LYS A 32 -12.36 18.70 14.82
CA LYS A 32 -13.78 18.74 15.23
C LYS A 32 -14.71 18.05 14.22
N ASN A 33 -14.22 17.70 13.03
CA ASN A 33 -14.98 17.10 11.95
C ASN A 33 -14.95 15.56 12.02
N LEU A 34 -14.05 14.98 12.80
CA LEU A 34 -13.98 13.54 13.07
C LEU A 34 -14.82 13.15 14.28
N GLY A 35 -15.71 12.17 14.11
CA GLY A 35 -16.39 11.52 15.22
C GLY A 35 -15.41 10.88 16.21
N GLU A 36 -15.74 10.93 17.51
CA GLU A 36 -14.82 10.55 18.60
C GLU A 36 -14.30 9.11 18.50
N THR A 37 -15.16 8.16 18.10
CA THR A 37 -14.74 6.76 17.88
C THR A 37 -13.69 6.65 16.78
N ARG A 38 -13.90 7.33 15.64
CA ARG A 38 -12.95 7.28 14.52
C ARG A 38 -11.62 7.94 14.92
N LYS A 39 -11.68 9.09 15.59
CA LYS A 39 -10.51 9.80 16.12
C LYS A 39 -9.68 8.89 17.03
N ARG A 40 -10.33 8.22 17.99
CA ARG A 40 -9.68 7.26 18.90
C ARG A 40 -9.00 6.13 18.14
N ASP A 41 -9.67 5.55 17.15
CA ASP A 41 -9.14 4.40 16.40
C ASP A 41 -7.92 4.78 15.56
N LEU A 42 -7.93 5.96 14.93
CA LEU A 42 -6.80 6.51 14.17
C LEU A 42 -5.59 6.77 15.08
N ILE A 43 -5.79 7.45 16.22
CA ILE A 43 -4.74 7.71 17.21
C ILE A 43 -4.17 6.40 17.75
N SER A 44 -5.03 5.41 18.04
CA SER A 44 -4.62 4.09 18.50
C SER A 44 -3.72 3.39 17.47
N GLY A 45 -4.07 3.48 16.18
CA GLY A 45 -3.22 2.95 15.10
C GLY A 45 -1.82 3.55 15.09
N ILE A 46 -1.72 4.88 15.16
CA ILE A 46 -0.45 5.61 15.21
C ILE A 46 0.39 5.20 16.43
N ASN A 47 -0.21 5.18 17.62
CA ASN A 47 0.51 4.81 18.84
C ASN A 47 0.99 3.35 18.81
N ARG A 48 0.15 2.43 18.30
CA ARG A 48 0.52 1.00 18.20
C ARG A 48 1.64 0.78 17.19
N ALA A 49 1.66 1.52 16.08
CA ALA A 49 2.77 1.51 15.14
C ALA A 49 4.06 2.04 15.78
N SER A 50 3.98 3.12 16.57
CA SER A 50 5.12 3.68 17.32
C SER A 50 5.73 2.66 18.29
N ILE A 51 4.88 1.99 19.09
CA ILE A 51 5.29 0.95 20.04
C ILE A 51 5.97 -0.21 19.32
N ALA A 52 5.39 -0.65 18.19
CA ALA A 52 5.93 -1.75 17.40
C ALA A 52 7.29 -1.42 16.76
N LEU A 53 7.56 -0.14 16.49
CA LEU A 53 8.85 0.36 16.03
C LEU A 53 9.85 0.62 17.18
N HIS A 54 9.45 0.37 18.43
CA HIS A 54 10.21 0.69 19.64
C HIS A 54 10.65 2.17 19.72
N ARG A 55 9.77 3.08 19.27
CA ARG A 55 10.04 4.52 19.22
C ARG A 55 8.91 5.31 19.85
N GLN A 56 9.27 6.46 20.40
CA GLN A 56 8.28 7.46 20.81
C GLN A 56 7.67 8.13 19.56
N PRO A 57 6.41 8.59 19.59
CA PRO A 57 5.76 9.18 18.42
C PRO A 57 6.53 10.35 17.80
N GLU A 58 7.27 11.12 18.60
CA GLU A 58 8.09 12.26 18.16
C GLU A 58 9.31 11.81 17.33
N ALA A 59 9.75 10.57 17.50
CA ALA A 59 10.92 9.99 16.85
C ALA A 59 10.56 9.10 15.63
N VAL A 60 9.28 9.08 15.24
CA VAL A 60 8.80 8.32 14.07
C VAL A 60 8.41 9.29 12.96
N PRO A 61 9.21 9.42 11.89
CA PRO A 61 8.87 10.28 10.76
C PRO A 61 7.67 9.73 10.00
N CYS A 62 6.80 10.62 9.54
CA CYS A 62 5.69 10.32 8.64
C CYS A 62 6.17 10.24 7.18
N ASP A 63 7.18 9.42 6.93
CA ASP A 63 7.70 9.13 5.60
C ASP A 63 7.22 7.73 5.16
N PRO A 64 6.37 7.62 4.11
CA PRO A 64 5.77 6.34 3.73
C PRO A 64 6.79 5.25 3.34
N PRO A 65 7.83 5.52 2.53
CA PRO A 65 8.89 4.54 2.25
C PRO A 65 9.59 4.03 3.52
N TRP A 66 10.01 4.95 4.41
CA TRP A 66 10.68 4.61 5.67
C TRP A 66 9.80 3.75 6.58
N LEU A 67 8.52 4.12 6.70
CA LEU A 67 7.53 3.39 7.49
C LEU A 67 7.24 2.01 6.91
N GLN A 68 7.08 1.92 5.58
CA GLN A 68 6.79 0.67 4.89
C GLN A 68 7.89 -0.36 5.11
N ASP A 69 9.15 0.00 4.89
CA ASP A 69 10.30 -0.91 5.07
C ASP A 69 10.36 -1.47 6.50
N ARG A 70 10.04 -0.66 7.50
CA ARG A 70 10.11 -1.06 8.91
C ARG A 70 8.91 -1.85 9.38
N LEU A 71 7.70 -1.36 9.09
CA LEU A 71 6.46 -2.02 9.51
C LEU A 71 6.29 -3.39 8.85
N ALA A 72 6.83 -3.58 7.64
CA ALA A 72 6.82 -4.88 6.96
C ALA A 72 7.72 -5.93 7.63
N LYS A 73 8.81 -5.51 8.29
CA LYS A 73 9.76 -6.40 8.99
C LYS A 73 9.26 -6.87 10.36
N ILE A 74 8.18 -6.27 10.86
CA ILE A 74 7.64 -6.59 12.18
C ILE A 74 6.87 -7.91 12.13
N SER A 75 7.24 -8.84 13.02
CA SER A 75 6.48 -10.05 13.28
C SER A 75 5.34 -9.75 14.26
N PRO A 76 4.05 -9.93 13.91
CA PRO A 76 2.95 -9.74 14.85
C PRO A 76 3.08 -10.59 16.12
N ALA A 77 3.59 -11.81 15.97
CA ALA A 77 3.74 -12.76 17.06
C ALA A 77 4.75 -12.30 18.12
N SER A 78 5.82 -11.59 17.74
CA SER A 78 6.78 -11.04 18.71
C SER A 78 6.20 -9.91 19.57
N LEU A 79 5.05 -9.36 19.15
CA LEU A 79 4.29 -8.36 19.90
C LEU A 79 3.11 -8.98 20.67
N GLY A 80 2.97 -10.31 20.66
CA GLY A 80 1.81 -11.01 21.23
C GLY A 80 0.50 -10.73 20.49
N LEU A 81 0.56 -10.33 19.22
CA LEU A 81 -0.60 -9.97 18.42
C LEU A 81 -0.93 -11.02 17.37
N THR A 82 -2.22 -11.15 17.07
CA THR A 82 -2.65 -11.89 15.88
C THR A 82 -2.29 -11.11 14.60
N PRO A 83 -2.09 -11.79 13.46
CA PRO A 83 -1.88 -11.12 12.17
C PRO A 83 -2.98 -10.11 11.82
N LYS A 84 -4.24 -10.45 12.13
CA LYS A 84 -5.41 -9.59 11.90
C LYS A 84 -5.35 -8.31 12.73
N THR A 85 -5.01 -8.42 14.01
CA THR A 85 -4.88 -7.26 14.91
C THR A 85 -3.77 -6.33 14.42
N TRP A 86 -2.62 -6.88 14.03
CA TRP A 86 -1.53 -6.08 13.46
C TRP A 86 -1.94 -5.36 12.17
N GLN A 87 -2.61 -6.08 11.26
CA GLN A 87 -3.13 -5.47 10.03
C GLN A 87 -4.10 -4.33 10.31
N ASN A 88 -4.95 -4.44 11.33
CA ASN A 88 -5.84 -3.36 11.75
C ASN A 88 -5.08 -2.15 12.28
N HIS A 89 -4.03 -2.35 13.09
CA HIS A 89 -3.18 -1.25 13.56
C HIS A 89 -2.51 -0.51 12.40
N VAL A 90 -1.88 -1.25 11.48
CA VAL A 90 -1.26 -0.67 10.27
C VAL A 90 -2.29 0.05 9.40
N SER A 91 -3.50 -0.52 9.26
CA SER A 91 -4.59 0.10 8.51
C SER A 91 -5.04 1.43 9.12
N ASN A 92 -5.20 1.49 10.45
CA ASN A 92 -5.56 2.73 11.15
C ASN A 92 -4.43 3.76 11.11
N ALA A 93 -3.17 3.35 11.26
CA ALA A 93 -2.02 4.25 11.12
C ALA A 93 -1.97 4.87 9.72
N ARG A 94 -2.13 4.07 8.66
CA ARG A 94 -2.20 4.59 7.29
C ARG A 94 -3.41 5.50 7.09
N ALA A 95 -4.57 5.15 7.63
CA ALA A 95 -5.76 6.00 7.52
C ALA A 95 -5.58 7.36 8.21
N ALA A 96 -4.81 7.42 9.30
CA ALA A 96 -4.43 8.67 9.95
C ALA A 96 -3.51 9.51 9.05
N LEU A 97 -2.49 8.89 8.45
CA LEU A 97 -1.61 9.54 7.47
C LEU A 97 -2.40 10.05 6.25
N ALA A 98 -3.39 9.28 5.79
CA ALA A 98 -4.22 9.68 4.67
C ALA A 98 -5.12 10.87 5.01
N TYR A 99 -5.70 10.84 6.22
CA TYR A 99 -6.57 11.91 6.69
C TYR A 99 -5.86 13.27 6.75
N VAL A 100 -4.56 13.29 7.08
CA VAL A 100 -3.77 14.53 7.15
C VAL A 100 -3.12 14.91 5.82
N GLY A 101 -3.30 14.12 4.75
CA GLY A 101 -2.78 14.38 3.41
C GLY A 101 -1.34 13.92 3.16
N ILE A 102 -0.79 13.02 3.99
CA ILE A 102 0.59 12.50 3.81
C ILE A 102 0.63 11.33 2.83
N VAL A 103 -0.44 10.53 2.78
CA VAL A 103 -0.60 9.46 1.78
C VAL A 103 -1.97 9.53 1.13
N GLU A 104 -2.09 8.99 -0.07
CA GLU A 104 -3.38 8.92 -0.74
C GLU A 104 -4.41 8.06 0.04
N PRO A 105 -5.65 8.56 0.24
CA PRO A 105 -6.75 7.78 0.79
C PRO A 105 -7.01 6.51 -0.02
N ARG A 106 -7.43 5.44 0.67
CA ARG A 106 -7.81 4.17 0.00
C ARG A 106 -9.24 4.18 -0.57
N LEU A 107 -9.98 5.30 -0.45
CA LEU A 107 -11.34 5.38 -0.96
C LEU A 107 -11.31 5.28 -2.48
N ARG A 108 -11.87 4.20 -2.99
CA ARG A 108 -11.91 3.84 -4.40
C ARG A 108 -13.34 3.48 -4.73
N THR A 109 -14.19 4.47 -4.96
CA THR A 109 -15.61 4.23 -5.23
C THR A 109 -15.83 4.02 -6.71
N ALA A 110 -16.82 3.21 -7.08
CA ALA A 110 -17.10 2.98 -8.50
C ALA A 110 -17.47 4.28 -9.24
N SER A 111 -18.03 5.27 -8.53
CA SER A 111 -18.33 6.61 -9.05
C SER A 111 -17.10 7.42 -9.43
N ASP A 112 -15.91 7.09 -8.92
CA ASP A 112 -14.66 7.80 -9.26
C ASP A 112 -14.05 7.32 -10.58
N LEU A 113 -14.61 6.28 -11.19
CA LEU A 113 -14.13 5.73 -12.47
C LEU A 113 -14.75 6.48 -13.66
N THR A 114 -13.98 6.63 -14.72
CA THR A 114 -14.48 7.04 -16.05
C THR A 114 -15.54 6.06 -16.57
N PRO A 115 -16.42 6.49 -17.49
CA PRO A 115 -17.50 5.65 -18.00
C PRO A 115 -17.03 4.30 -18.54
N GLU A 116 -15.88 4.27 -19.22
CA GLU A 116 -15.27 3.06 -19.79
C GLU A 116 -14.89 2.06 -18.69
N TRP A 117 -14.23 2.54 -17.63
CA TRP A 117 -13.88 1.69 -16.49
C TRP A 117 -15.11 1.29 -15.68
N GLN A 118 -16.12 2.16 -15.55
CA GLN A 118 -17.38 1.83 -14.87
C GLN A 118 -18.12 0.68 -15.55
N ALA A 119 -18.24 0.71 -16.88
CA ALA A 119 -18.94 -0.33 -17.63
C ALA A 119 -18.30 -1.71 -17.40
N LEU A 120 -16.97 -1.81 -17.55
CA LEU A 120 -16.23 -3.04 -17.29
C LEU A 120 -16.35 -3.50 -15.84
N TRP A 121 -16.26 -2.56 -14.90
CA TRP A 121 -16.34 -2.86 -13.48
C TRP A 121 -17.73 -3.35 -13.07
N GLN A 122 -18.77 -2.85 -13.74
CA GLN A 122 -20.14 -3.29 -13.53
C GLN A 122 -20.35 -4.73 -14.00
N THR A 123 -19.85 -5.10 -15.18
CA THR A 123 -19.90 -6.49 -15.70
C THR A 123 -19.29 -7.49 -14.70
N VAL A 124 -18.13 -7.16 -14.13
CA VAL A 124 -17.45 -8.02 -13.15
C VAL A 124 -18.25 -8.16 -11.86
N LYS A 125 -18.89 -7.07 -11.39
CA LYS A 125 -19.74 -7.10 -10.19
C LYS A 125 -21.02 -7.91 -10.41
N GLU A 126 -21.68 -7.73 -11.54
CA GLU A 126 -22.92 -8.44 -11.88
C GLU A 126 -22.69 -9.94 -12.01
N ALA A 127 -21.53 -10.33 -12.54
CA ALA A 127 -21.10 -11.73 -12.58
C ALA A 127 -20.73 -12.31 -11.19
N GLY A 128 -20.69 -11.49 -10.13
CA GLY A 128 -20.34 -11.92 -8.79
C GLY A 128 -18.89 -12.37 -8.63
N ASP A 129 -17.96 -11.94 -9.50
CA ASP A 129 -16.55 -12.36 -9.44
C ASP A 129 -15.81 -11.61 -8.32
N THR A 130 -15.94 -12.15 -7.12
CA THR A 130 -15.29 -11.63 -5.90
C THR A 130 -13.75 -11.62 -6.00
N GLY A 131 -13.17 -12.52 -6.81
CA GLY A 131 -11.74 -12.56 -7.06
C GLY A 131 -11.26 -11.38 -7.90
N ALA A 132 -11.95 -11.10 -9.00
CA ALA A 132 -11.67 -9.95 -9.86
C ALA A 132 -11.95 -8.62 -9.13
N THR A 133 -13.10 -8.52 -8.44
CA THR A 133 -13.45 -7.30 -7.69
C THR A 133 -12.46 -6.98 -6.57
N GLY A 134 -11.95 -8.00 -5.86
CA GLY A 134 -10.91 -7.80 -4.85
C GLY A 134 -9.53 -7.51 -5.44
N GLY A 135 -9.11 -8.28 -6.45
CA GLY A 135 -7.75 -8.24 -7.00
C GLY A 135 -7.45 -7.08 -7.94
N LEU A 136 -8.48 -6.52 -8.61
CA LEU A 136 -8.31 -5.50 -9.64
C LEU A 136 -8.72 -4.10 -9.23
N ARG A 137 -9.56 -3.93 -8.20
CA ARG A 137 -10.09 -2.60 -7.81
C ARG A 137 -8.98 -1.57 -7.72
N ARG A 138 -7.92 -1.91 -7.01
CA ARG A 138 -6.80 -0.98 -6.81
C ARG A 138 -6.09 -0.62 -8.13
N PHE A 139 -5.87 -1.60 -8.99
CA PHE A 139 -5.16 -1.41 -10.25
C PHE A 139 -5.99 -0.58 -11.23
N ILE A 140 -7.29 -0.86 -11.36
CA ILE A 140 -8.20 -0.09 -12.20
C ILE A 140 -8.23 1.38 -11.79
N HIS A 141 -8.30 1.67 -10.49
CA HIS A 141 -8.22 3.06 -10.02
C HIS A 141 -6.85 3.71 -10.27
N PHE A 142 -5.75 2.95 -10.22
CA PHE A 142 -4.44 3.47 -10.61
C PHE A 142 -4.41 3.85 -12.09
N LEU A 143 -4.94 3.00 -12.98
CA LEU A 143 -5.05 3.26 -14.41
C LEU A 143 -5.95 4.47 -14.69
N ASN A 144 -7.13 4.51 -14.06
CA ASN A 144 -8.08 5.61 -14.16
C ASN A 144 -7.48 6.95 -13.74
N ASN A 145 -6.73 6.99 -12.64
CA ASN A 145 -6.10 8.21 -12.15
C ASN A 145 -4.93 8.71 -13.02
N LEU A 146 -4.41 7.86 -13.91
CA LEU A 146 -3.41 8.21 -14.91
C LEU A 146 -4.04 8.43 -16.29
N ASP A 147 -5.38 8.49 -16.38
CA ASP A 147 -6.15 8.61 -17.62
C ASP A 147 -5.83 7.53 -18.66
N ILE A 148 -5.46 6.33 -18.19
CA ILE A 148 -5.16 5.19 -19.06
C ILE A 148 -6.47 4.47 -19.38
N MET A 149 -6.79 4.39 -20.67
CA MET A 149 -7.98 3.66 -21.13
C MET A 149 -7.77 2.14 -21.00
N PRO A 150 -8.86 1.34 -20.85
CA PRO A 150 -8.75 -0.11 -20.72
C PRO A 150 -7.94 -0.79 -21.84
N LYS A 151 -8.08 -0.31 -23.08
CA LYS A 151 -7.39 -0.83 -24.27
C LYS A 151 -5.89 -0.53 -24.31
N ASP A 152 -5.45 0.50 -23.58
CA ASP A 152 -4.08 1.00 -23.62
C ASP A 152 -3.23 0.41 -22.48
N VAL A 153 -3.75 -0.57 -21.74
CA VAL A 153 -3.03 -1.23 -20.66
C VAL A 153 -1.93 -2.13 -21.21
N THR A 154 -0.69 -1.85 -20.84
CA THR A 154 0.49 -2.62 -21.25
C THR A 154 1.27 -3.17 -20.05
N THR A 155 2.27 -4.01 -20.33
CA THR A 155 3.21 -4.51 -19.30
C THR A 155 4.00 -3.38 -18.66
N GLU A 156 4.38 -2.35 -19.42
CA GLU A 156 5.13 -1.18 -18.93
C GLU A 156 4.30 -0.41 -17.89
N ILE A 157 3.02 -0.21 -18.16
CA ILE A 157 2.08 0.44 -17.22
C ILE A 157 1.90 -0.41 -15.95
N ALA A 158 1.87 -1.74 -16.08
CA ALA A 158 1.82 -2.63 -14.93
C ALA A 158 3.08 -2.53 -14.06
N GLU A 159 4.26 -2.40 -14.66
CA GLU A 159 5.51 -2.15 -13.92
C GLU A 159 5.52 -0.75 -13.26
N MET A 160 4.90 0.27 -13.87
CA MET A 160 4.69 1.57 -13.20
C MET A 160 3.82 1.43 -11.95
N TYR A 161 2.74 0.64 -12.03
CA TYR A 161 1.90 0.32 -10.86
C TYR A 161 2.70 -0.40 -9.77
N ARG A 162 3.59 -1.33 -10.15
CA ARG A 162 4.50 -2.00 -9.23
C ARG A 162 5.46 -1.03 -8.56
N ALA A 163 6.05 -0.09 -9.29
CA ALA A 163 6.90 0.95 -8.73
C ALA A 163 6.12 1.83 -7.73
N ALA A 164 4.89 2.22 -8.07
CA ALA A 164 4.01 3.00 -7.19
C ALA A 164 3.62 2.23 -5.90
N LEU A 165 3.42 0.91 -6.00
CA LEU A 165 3.22 -0.01 -4.88
C LEU A 165 4.42 -0.04 -3.92
N ILE A 166 5.64 0.03 -4.45
CA ILE A 166 6.86 0.03 -3.65
C ILE A 166 7.09 1.40 -2.99
N ALA A 167 6.80 2.49 -3.71
CA ALA A 167 7.08 3.84 -3.23
C ALA A 167 6.05 4.39 -2.23
N ASN A 168 4.76 4.09 -2.40
CA ASN A 168 3.68 4.84 -1.73
C ASN A 168 2.85 4.02 -0.72
N GLU A 169 3.15 2.74 -0.53
CA GLU A 169 2.19 1.80 0.04
C GLU A 169 2.75 0.89 1.14
N ILE A 170 2.41 1.24 2.39
CA ILE A 170 2.56 0.39 3.58
C ILE A 170 1.68 -0.87 3.44
N VAL A 171 2.16 -1.83 2.64
CA VAL A 171 1.64 -3.17 2.41
C VAL A 171 2.71 -4.15 2.88
N LYS A 172 2.27 -5.28 3.45
CA LYS A 172 3.17 -6.31 3.99
C LYS A 172 4.17 -6.84 2.94
N ASP A 173 3.72 -7.00 1.70
CA ASP A 173 4.53 -7.45 0.57
C ASP A 173 3.96 -6.87 -0.75
N PRO A 174 4.56 -5.78 -1.29
CA PRO A 174 4.14 -5.16 -2.55
C PRO A 174 4.25 -6.09 -3.77
N GLU A 175 5.22 -7.00 -3.76
CA GLU A 175 5.49 -7.91 -4.89
C GLU A 175 4.43 -9.01 -4.97
N VAL A 176 4.02 -9.57 -3.82
CA VAL A 176 2.87 -10.50 -3.76
C VAL A 176 1.59 -9.81 -4.24
N SER A 177 1.36 -8.57 -3.81
CA SER A 177 0.19 -7.79 -4.26
C SER A 177 0.21 -7.56 -5.78
N TYR A 178 1.36 -7.17 -6.34
CA TYR A 178 1.52 -6.96 -7.78
C TYR A 178 1.22 -8.23 -8.58
N ARG A 179 1.82 -9.36 -8.19
CA ARG A 179 1.62 -10.65 -8.86
C ARG A 179 0.17 -11.12 -8.83
N ALA A 180 -0.51 -10.92 -7.69
CA ALA A 180 -1.92 -11.23 -7.57
C ALA A 180 -2.74 -10.40 -8.55
N THR A 181 -2.50 -9.08 -8.64
CA THR A 181 -3.15 -8.20 -9.61
C THR A 181 -2.93 -8.67 -11.06
N VAL A 182 -1.68 -8.91 -11.49
CA VAL A 182 -1.36 -9.36 -12.86
C VAL A 182 -2.04 -10.71 -13.16
N SER A 183 -2.04 -11.63 -12.21
CA SER A 183 -2.67 -12.94 -12.37
C SER A 183 -4.17 -12.83 -12.54
N THR A 184 -4.83 -11.98 -11.72
CA THR A 184 -6.25 -11.71 -11.80
C THR A 184 -6.60 -11.00 -13.10
N TRP A 185 -5.82 -10.02 -13.55
CA TRP A 185 -6.05 -9.29 -14.80
C TRP A 185 -6.09 -10.25 -15.99
N ASN A 186 -5.04 -11.07 -16.15
CA ASN A 186 -4.96 -12.05 -17.24
C ASN A 186 -6.06 -13.12 -17.16
N LEU A 187 -6.61 -13.38 -15.98
CA LEU A 187 -7.74 -14.29 -15.81
C LEU A 187 -9.04 -13.62 -16.25
N THR A 188 -9.25 -12.35 -15.92
CA THR A 188 -10.40 -11.55 -16.35
C THR A 188 -10.43 -11.38 -17.86
N VAL A 189 -9.28 -11.14 -18.50
CA VAL A 189 -9.12 -11.13 -19.97
C VAL A 189 -9.71 -12.39 -20.62
N LYS A 190 -9.47 -13.57 -20.03
CA LYS A 190 -9.96 -14.85 -20.55
C LYS A 190 -11.44 -15.11 -20.26
N ARG A 191 -12.00 -14.47 -19.23
CA ARG A 191 -13.35 -14.75 -18.72
C ARG A 191 -14.42 -13.88 -19.37
N TYR A 192 -14.07 -12.66 -19.74
CA TYR A 192 -15.02 -11.66 -20.22
C TYR A 192 -14.58 -11.16 -21.59
N SER A 193 -15.41 -11.36 -22.61
CA SER A 193 -15.18 -10.89 -23.98
C SER A 193 -15.01 -9.37 -24.04
N ASP A 194 -15.79 -8.66 -23.22
CA ASP A 194 -15.86 -7.21 -23.22
C ASP A 194 -14.69 -6.59 -22.44
N TRP A 195 -13.93 -7.40 -21.70
CA TRP A 195 -12.70 -6.95 -21.05
C TRP A 195 -11.63 -6.63 -22.10
N PRO A 196 -10.79 -5.60 -21.89
CA PRO A 196 -9.68 -5.33 -22.79
C PRO A 196 -8.82 -6.57 -22.94
N GLN A 197 -8.67 -7.05 -24.18
CA GLN A 197 -7.93 -8.27 -24.51
C GLN A 197 -6.41 -8.07 -24.49
N ALA A 198 -5.94 -7.20 -23.59
CA ALA A 198 -4.53 -6.91 -23.36
C ALA A 198 -4.01 -7.79 -22.22
N THR A 199 -3.07 -8.68 -22.49
CA THR A 199 -2.44 -9.51 -21.46
C THR A 199 -1.15 -8.88 -20.95
N ILE A 200 -0.95 -8.91 -19.62
CA ILE A 200 0.28 -8.42 -18.99
C ILE A 200 1.25 -9.59 -18.81
N GLU A 201 2.52 -9.40 -19.15
CA GLU A 201 3.53 -10.44 -18.94
C GLU A 201 3.70 -10.75 -17.45
N ARG A 202 3.79 -12.04 -17.12
CA ARG A 202 3.96 -12.46 -15.72
C ARG A 202 5.44 -12.46 -15.35
N PRO A 203 5.84 -11.83 -14.23
CA PRO A 203 7.22 -11.92 -13.76
C PRO A 203 7.62 -13.37 -13.47
N SER A 204 8.82 -13.75 -13.94
CA SER A 204 9.36 -15.11 -13.80
C SER A 204 9.52 -15.52 -12.33
N ARG A 205 9.18 -16.77 -11.99
CA ARG A 205 9.36 -17.36 -10.65
C ARG A 205 10.78 -17.91 -10.41
N LYS A 206 11.63 -17.98 -11.44
CA LYS A 206 12.93 -18.68 -11.36
C LYS A 206 13.98 -17.79 -10.71
N PHE A 207 14.42 -18.14 -9.49
CA PHE A 207 15.72 -17.72 -8.98
C PHE A 207 16.79 -18.67 -9.53
N LYS A 208 17.74 -18.15 -10.32
CA LYS A 208 18.94 -18.91 -10.70
C LYS A 208 19.85 -18.98 -9.48
N ILE A 209 19.92 -20.14 -8.83
CA ILE A 209 20.96 -20.43 -7.84
C ILE A 209 22.13 -21.02 -8.61
N ALA A 210 23.19 -20.24 -8.82
CA ALA A 210 24.46 -20.76 -9.31
C ALA A 210 25.27 -21.25 -8.10
N ARG A 211 25.58 -22.56 -8.05
CA ARG A 211 26.59 -23.06 -7.10
C ARG A 211 27.97 -22.69 -7.65
N PRO A 212 28.90 -22.18 -6.83
CA PRO A 212 30.29 -21.99 -7.24
C PRO A 212 30.87 -23.33 -7.71
N LEU A 213 31.60 -23.32 -8.84
CA LEU A 213 32.24 -24.50 -9.44
C LEU A 213 33.42 -25.06 -8.63
N VAL A 214 33.59 -24.66 -7.37
CA VAL A 214 34.81 -24.95 -6.57
C VAL A 214 34.73 -26.27 -5.78
N ASP A 215 33.67 -27.06 -5.96
CA ASP A 215 33.45 -28.34 -5.25
C ASP A 215 33.40 -29.57 -6.19
N TYR A 216 34.11 -29.55 -7.33
CA TYR A 216 34.33 -30.73 -8.18
C TYR A 216 35.82 -31.00 -8.39
#